data_AF-A0A1I7U5C2-F1
#
_entry.id   AF-A0A1I7U5C2-F1
#
_cell.length_a   1.000
_cell.length_b   1.000
_cell.length_c   1.000
_cell.angle_alpha   90.00
_cell.angle_beta   90.00
_cell.angle_gamma   90.00
#
_symmetry.space_group_name_H-M   'P 1'
#
loop_
_entity.id
_entity.type
_entity.pdbx_description
1 polymer ?
#
loop_
_entity_poly.entity_id
_entity_poly.type
_entity_poly.pdbx_seq_one_letter_code
_entity_poly.pdbx_strand_id
1 'polypeptide(L)'
;MLERYKIDISEISAMTLVAYDKNGAVRWFNISCTINMTFIMQVQYSVIIYCTVFMYREMDKKIQMLSSSLRTLHKQFFKTLILQISTPTVTLFSPVLFIMFIPFLNIQTDLPTGISNSAIAIYPAMDACIVMYVVKDYRKAMKSNELTFSIRK
;
A
#
# COMPACT_ATOMS: atom_id res chain seq x y z
N MET A 1 11.18 15.13 20.05
CA MET A 1 11.59 13.81 20.56
C MET A 1 12.13 13.91 21.98
N LEU A 2 13.15 14.75 22.21
CA LEU A 2 13.73 14.95 23.54
C LEU A 2 12.71 15.31 24.63
N GLU A 3 11.79 16.26 24.37
CA GLU A 3 10.81 16.69 25.39
C GLU A 3 9.71 15.66 25.69
N ARG A 4 9.19 14.95 24.68
CA ARG A 4 8.08 13.99 24.86
C ARG A 4 8.54 12.57 25.19
N TYR A 5 9.68 12.15 24.67
CA TYR A 5 10.15 10.77 24.74
C TYR A 5 11.51 10.62 25.43
N LYS A 6 12.17 11.71 25.83
CA LYS A 6 13.51 11.71 26.46
C LYS A 6 14.58 10.95 25.65
N ILE A 7 14.38 10.86 24.35
CA ILE A 7 15.31 10.20 23.41
C ILE A 7 16.02 11.28 22.60
N ASP A 8 17.35 11.23 22.58
CA ASP A 8 18.17 12.02 21.68
C ASP A 8 18.05 11.44 20.26
N ILE A 9 17.81 12.31 19.28
CA ILE A 9 17.67 11.92 17.87
C ILE A 9 18.98 11.35 17.33
N SER A 10 20.11 11.66 17.96
CA SER A 10 21.44 11.17 17.58
C SER A 10 21.67 9.70 17.95
N GLU A 11 20.92 9.16 18.91
CA GLU A 11 21.04 7.77 19.37
C GLU A 11 20.19 6.79 18.56
N ILE A 12 19.27 7.30 17.74
CA ILE A 12 18.35 6.48 16.94
C ILE A 12 18.44 6.85 15.46
N SER A 13 18.44 5.84 14.59
CA SER A 13 18.27 6.08 13.16
C SER A 13 16.83 6.49 12.89
N ALA A 14 16.60 7.80 12.66
CA ALA A 14 15.29 8.36 12.43
C ALA A 14 15.23 9.11 11.10
N MET A 15 14.25 8.77 10.26
CA MET A 15 13.92 9.56 9.08
C MET A 15 13.03 10.73 9.51
N THR A 16 13.58 11.95 9.53
CA THR A 16 12.82 13.17 9.85
C THR A 16 12.59 13.98 8.59
N LEU A 17 11.32 14.26 8.27
CA LEU A 17 10.95 15.06 7.12
C LEU A 17 10.92 16.55 7.51
N VAL A 18 11.96 17.29 7.14
CA VAL A 18 12.10 18.73 7.45
C VAL A 18 12.53 19.49 6.20
N ALA A 19 11.70 20.44 5.75
CA ALA A 19 11.96 21.24 4.55
C ALA A 19 12.86 22.47 4.82
N TYR A 20 12.70 23.10 5.99
CA TYR A 20 13.38 24.36 6.35
C TYR A 20 14.22 24.20 7.62
N ASP A 21 15.35 24.90 7.67
CA ASP A 21 16.17 25.05 8.88
C ASP A 21 15.59 26.15 9.80
N LYS A 22 16.12 26.28 11.02
CA LYS A 22 15.69 27.30 12.01
C LYS A 22 15.75 28.74 11.46
N ASN A 23 16.62 28.99 10.49
CA ASN A 23 16.79 30.29 9.84
C ASN A 23 15.90 30.48 8.60
N GLY A 24 14.98 29.55 8.32
CA GLY A 24 14.16 29.53 7.10
C GLY A 24 14.92 29.10 5.84
N ALA A 25 16.21 28.76 5.95
CA ALA A 25 17.00 28.27 4.85
C ALA A 25 16.55 26.87 4.41
N VAL A 26 16.52 26.64 3.10
CA VAL A 26 16.08 25.38 2.51
C VAL A 26 17.11 24.28 2.76
N ARG A 27 16.67 23.14 3.31
CA ARG A 27 17.52 21.96 3.53
C ARG A 27 17.59 21.12 2.26
N TRP A 28 18.45 21.53 1.33
CA TRP A 28 18.58 20.93 -0.01
C TRP A 28 18.77 19.40 -0.01
N PHE A 29 19.50 18.83 0.94
CA PHE A 29 19.66 17.37 1.05
C PHE A 29 18.35 16.64 1.35
N ASN A 30 17.54 17.16 2.29
CA ASN A 30 16.25 16.58 2.65
C ASN A 30 15.24 16.69 1.49
N ILE A 31 15.27 17.82 0.79
CA ILE A 31 14.42 18.04 -0.38
C ILE A 31 14.84 17.12 -1.53
N SER A 32 16.14 16.98 -1.78
CA SER A 32 16.66 16.04 -2.79
C SER A 32 16.23 14.60 -2.49
N CYS A 33 16.32 14.17 -1.22
CA CYS A 33 15.84 12.85 -0.78
C CYS A 33 14.33 12.69 -1.02
N THR A 34 13.54 13.71 -0.69
CA THR A 34 12.08 13.72 -0.91
C THR A 34 11.74 13.61 -2.40
N ILE A 35 12.39 14.42 -3.25
CA ILE A 35 12.21 14.39 -4.71
C ILE A 35 12.58 13.02 -5.28
N ASN A 36 13.69 12.44 -4.82
CA ASN A 36 14.11 11.11 -5.25
C ASN A 36 13.07 10.03 -4.89
N MET A 37 12.55 10.05 -3.66
CA MET A 37 11.50 9.15 -3.22
C MET A 37 10.23 9.30 -4.07
N THR A 38 9.80 10.54 -4.34
CA THR A 38 8.64 10.81 -5.19
C THR A 38 8.86 10.32 -6.62
N PHE A 39 10.05 10.52 -7.18
CA PHE A 39 10.39 10.04 -8.52
C PHE A 39 10.33 8.52 -8.62
N ILE A 40 10.91 7.81 -7.64
CA ILE A 40 10.85 6.35 -7.58
C ILE A 40 9.39 5.86 -7.52
N MET A 41 8.56 6.45 -6.66
CA MET A 41 7.14 6.09 -6.57
C MET A 41 6.42 6.30 -7.91
N GLN A 42 6.65 7.42 -8.60
CA GLN A 42 6.03 7.71 -9.89
C GLN A 42 6.40 6.69 -10.97
N VAL A 43 7.68 6.29 -11.03
CA VAL A 43 8.14 5.26 -11.97
C VAL A 43 7.47 3.92 -11.66
N GLN A 44 7.44 3.51 -10.39
CA GLN A 44 6.79 2.27 -9.98
C GLN A 44 5.31 2.24 -10.35
N TYR A 45 4.56 3.31 -10.06
CA TYR A 45 3.14 3.41 -10.43
C TYR A 45 2.92 3.38 -11.93
N SER A 46 3.78 4.04 -12.71
CA SER A 46 3.71 4.03 -14.18
C SER A 46 3.86 2.62 -14.73
N VAL A 47 4.81 1.84 -14.20
CA VAL A 47 5.01 0.43 -14.57
C VAL A 47 3.79 -0.41 -14.20
N ILE A 48 3.23 -0.25 -13.00
CA ILE A 48 2.04 -0.98 -12.54
C ILE A 48 0.85 -0.70 -13.46
N ILE A 49 0.61 0.57 -13.81
CA ILE A 49 -0.47 0.97 -14.70
C ILE A 49 -0.26 0.36 -16.09
N TYR A 50 0.95 0.46 -16.63
CA TYR A 50 1.29 -0.14 -17.92
C TYR A 50 1.02 -1.64 -17.94
N CYS A 51 1.51 -2.38 -16.94
CA CYS A 51 1.30 -3.82 -16.80
C CYS A 51 -0.19 -4.18 -16.68
N THR A 52 -0.95 -3.39 -15.91
CA THR A 52 -2.40 -3.60 -15.73
C THR A 52 -3.15 -3.41 -17.04
N VAL A 53 -2.85 -2.35 -17.80
CA VAL A 53 -3.47 -2.08 -19.10
C VAL A 53 -3.07 -3.15 -20.12
N PHE A 54 -1.79 -3.53 -20.16
CA PHE A 54 -1.30 -4.58 -21.04
C PHE A 54 -2.02 -5.91 -20.76
N MET A 55 -2.09 -6.29 -19.49
CA MET A 55 -2.80 -7.50 -19.07
C MET A 55 -4.29 -7.41 -19.41
N TYR A 56 -4.96 -6.28 -19.16
CA TYR A 56 -6.37 -6.09 -19.51
C TYR A 56 -6.64 -6.34 -21.00
N ARG A 57 -5.76 -5.85 -21.89
CA ARG A 57 -5.91 -5.98 -23.35
C ARG A 57 -5.60 -7.38 -23.86
N GLU A 58 -4.55 -8.02 -23.35
CA GLU A 58 -4.05 -9.29 -23.89
C GLU A 58 -4.69 -10.51 -23.23
N MET A 59 -5.31 -10.33 -22.06
CA MET A 59 -5.93 -11.40 -21.30
C MET A 59 -7.06 -12.10 -22.07
N ASP A 60 -7.94 -11.36 -22.75
CA ASP A 60 -9.08 -11.99 -23.44
C ASP A 60 -8.64 -12.86 -24.63
N LYS A 61 -7.55 -12.54 -25.32
CA LYS A 61 -7.02 -13.37 -26.42
C LYS A 61 -6.39 -14.66 -25.87
N LYS A 62 -5.57 -14.54 -24.83
CA LYS A 62 -4.84 -15.67 -24.23
C LYS A 62 -5.77 -16.63 -23.49
N ILE A 63 -6.77 -16.10 -22.78
CA ILE A 63 -7.68 -16.90 -21.95
C ILE A 63 -8.64 -17.79 -22.77
N GLN A 64 -8.91 -17.45 -24.03
CA GLN A 64 -9.79 -18.27 -24.89
C GLN A 64 -9.19 -19.65 -25.22
N MET A 65 -7.88 -19.81 -25.07
CA MET A 65 -7.20 -21.10 -25.25
C MET A 65 -7.29 -22.01 -24.00
N LEU A 66 -7.79 -21.50 -22.88
CA LEU A 66 -7.88 -22.23 -21.62
C LEU A 66 -9.28 -22.84 -21.41
N SER A 67 -9.36 -23.84 -20.52
CA SER A 67 -10.65 -24.43 -20.12
C SER A 67 -11.57 -23.38 -19.48
N SER A 68 -12.89 -23.61 -19.55
CA SER A 68 -13.91 -22.69 -19.01
C SER A 68 -13.74 -22.39 -17.52
N SER A 69 -13.33 -23.40 -16.74
CA SER A 69 -13.01 -23.26 -15.31
C SER A 69 -11.80 -22.33 -15.10
N LEU A 70 -10.69 -22.60 -15.81
CA LEU A 70 -9.44 -21.86 -15.65
C LEU A 70 -9.56 -20.43 -16.17
N ARG A 71 -10.35 -20.22 -17.23
CA ARG A 71 -10.75 -18.89 -17.72
C ARG A 71 -11.45 -18.06 -16.66
N THR A 72 -12.39 -18.66 -15.95
CA THR A 72 -13.13 -17.99 -14.88
C THR A 72 -12.21 -17.66 -13.70
N LEU A 73 -11.30 -18.56 -13.37
CA LEU A 73 -10.31 -18.38 -12.32
C LEU A 73 -9.33 -17.22 -12.62
N HIS A 74 -8.75 -17.18 -13.82
CA HIS A 74 -7.87 -16.08 -14.23
C HIS A 74 -8.56 -14.71 -14.20
N LYS A 75 -9.82 -14.63 -14.65
CA LYS A 75 -10.61 -13.39 -14.55
C LYS A 75 -10.82 -12.94 -13.10
N GLN A 76 -11.03 -13.89 -12.18
CA GLN A 76 -11.15 -13.59 -10.75
C GLN A 76 -9.84 -13.11 -10.15
N PHE A 77 -8.72 -13.76 -10.48
CA PHE A 77 -7.40 -13.31 -10.03
C PHE A 77 -7.04 -11.93 -10.58
N PHE A 78 -7.35 -11.63 -11.83
CA PHE A 78 -7.14 -10.30 -12.39
C PHE A 78 -7.96 -9.23 -11.66
N LYS A 79 -9.25 -9.49 -11.41
CA LYS A 79 -10.10 -8.60 -10.61
C LYS A 79 -9.55 -8.42 -9.19
N THR A 80 -9.08 -9.51 -8.58
CA THR A 80 -8.46 -9.51 -7.26
C THR A 80 -7.22 -8.62 -7.28
N LEU A 81 -6.30 -8.83 -8.23
CA LEU A 81 -5.07 -8.05 -8.36
C LEU A 81 -5.34 -6.55 -8.51
N ILE A 82 -6.36 -6.14 -9.27
CA ILE A 82 -6.76 -4.73 -9.35
C ILE A 82 -7.14 -4.21 -7.96
N LEU A 83 -7.98 -4.94 -7.21
CA LEU A 83 -8.37 -4.55 -5.85
C LEU A 83 -7.16 -4.50 -4.89
N GLN A 84 -6.25 -5.46 -5.01
CA GLN A 84 -5.02 -5.53 -4.21
C GLN A 84 -4.06 -4.36 -4.50
N ILE A 85 -4.00 -3.86 -5.74
CA ILE A 85 -3.20 -2.68 -6.09
C ILE A 85 -3.90 -1.39 -5.62
N SER A 86 -5.21 -1.31 -5.77
CA SER A 86 -5.99 -0.14 -5.36
C SER A 86 -6.01 0.07 -3.84
N THR A 87 -6.09 -1.02 -3.07
CA THR A 87 -6.17 -0.97 -1.61
C THR A 87 -5.02 -0.21 -0.95
N PRO A 88 -3.74 -0.60 -1.10
CA PRO A 88 -2.61 0.11 -0.51
C PRO A 88 -2.47 1.52 -1.09
N THR A 89 -2.85 1.75 -2.35
CA THR A 89 -2.85 3.10 -2.94
C THR A 89 -3.75 4.07 -2.16
N VAL A 90 -4.93 3.61 -1.74
CA VAL A 90 -5.87 4.42 -0.96
C VAL A 90 -5.50 4.42 0.53
N THR A 91 -5.16 3.27 1.11
CA THR A 91 -4.99 3.14 2.57
C THR A 91 -3.58 3.48 3.06
N LEU A 92 -2.56 3.39 2.21
CA LEU A 92 -1.15 3.62 2.58
C LEU A 92 -0.56 4.83 1.88
N PHE A 93 -0.61 4.85 0.54
CA PHE A 93 0.07 5.89 -0.21
C PHE A 93 -0.62 7.25 -0.06
N SER A 94 -1.95 7.29 0.03
CA SER A 94 -2.69 8.54 0.30
C SER A 94 -2.27 9.22 1.63
N PRO A 95 -2.29 8.55 2.80
CA PRO A 95 -1.84 9.18 4.05
C PRO A 95 -0.34 9.48 4.07
N VAL A 96 0.49 8.64 3.44
CA VAL A 96 1.95 8.90 3.36
C VAL A 96 2.24 10.14 2.52
N LEU A 97 1.60 10.30 1.36
CA LEU A 97 1.72 11.51 0.54
C LEU A 97 1.24 12.73 1.31
N PHE A 98 0.10 12.63 2.01
CA PHE A 98 -0.41 13.71 2.84
C PHE A 98 0.63 14.15 3.89
N ILE A 99 1.19 13.22 4.67
CA ILE A 99 2.24 13.50 5.67
C ILE A 99 3.49 14.08 5.00
N MET A 100 3.82 13.63 3.79
CA MET A 100 4.97 14.12 3.04
C MET A 100 4.85 15.60 2.65
N PHE A 101 3.64 16.08 2.36
CA PHE A 101 3.41 17.47 1.96
C PHE A 101 3.23 18.45 3.15
N ILE A 102 2.90 17.95 4.36
CA ILE A 102 2.76 18.78 5.57
C ILE A 102 3.92 19.77 5.80
N PRO A 103 5.21 19.37 5.76
CA PRO A 103 6.31 20.31 6.01
C PRO A 103 6.46 21.40 4.93
N PHE A 104 5.87 21.21 3.75
CA PHE A 104 5.83 22.22 2.70
C PHE A 104 4.65 23.18 2.86
N LEU A 105 3.56 22.74 3.49
CA LEU A 105 2.39 23.57 3.77
C LEU A 105 2.55 24.46 5.02
N ASN A 106 3.66 24.29 5.77
CA ASN A 106 3.96 25.01 7.01
C ASN A 106 2.84 24.91 8.07
N ILE A 107 2.06 23.82 8.02
CA ILE A 107 0.97 23.56 8.96
C ILE A 107 1.58 22.92 10.22
N GLN A 108 1.38 23.55 11.37
CA GLN A 108 1.74 22.98 12.67
C GLN A 108 0.68 21.95 13.07
N THR A 109 0.91 20.69 12.73
CA THR A 109 0.08 19.56 13.17
C THR A 109 0.89 18.59 14.02
N ASP A 110 0.51 18.46 15.28
CA ASP A 110 0.98 17.40 16.19
C ASP A 110 0.31 16.05 15.84
N LEU A 111 0.49 15.58 14.60
CA LEU A 111 -0.03 14.29 14.19
C LEU A 111 0.77 13.18 14.88
N PRO A 112 0.10 12.19 15.52
CA PRO A 112 0.75 11.01 16.07
C PRO A 112 1.19 10.08 14.92
N THR A 113 2.25 10.46 14.23
CA THR A 113 2.84 9.75 13.09
C THR A 113 3.20 8.31 13.43
N GLY A 114 3.52 8.02 14.69
CA GLY A 114 3.76 6.66 15.19
C GLY A 114 2.54 5.75 15.02
N ILE A 115 1.37 6.16 15.51
CA ILE A 115 0.13 5.36 15.43
C ILE A 115 -0.33 5.24 13.97
N SER A 116 -0.25 6.32 13.20
CA SER A 116 -0.57 6.32 11.77
C SER A 116 0.32 5.36 10.98
N ASN A 117 1.63 5.35 11.25
CA ASN A 117 2.56 4.39 10.62
C ASN A 117 2.34 2.96 11.11
N SER A 118 1.92 2.73 12.35
CA SER A 118 1.58 1.39 12.82
C SER A 118 0.32 0.85 12.14
N ALA A 119 -0.68 1.70 11.87
CA ALA A 119 -1.91 1.30 11.18
C ALA A 119 -1.66 0.78 9.75
N ILE A 120 -0.56 1.21 9.13
CA ILE A 120 -0.11 0.70 7.81
C ILE A 120 0.07 -0.82 7.87
N ALA A 121 0.53 -1.41 8.98
CA ALA A 121 0.79 -2.84 9.10
C ALA A 121 -0.45 -3.75 8.92
N ILE A 122 -1.65 -3.18 8.83
CA ILE A 122 -2.90 -3.92 8.56
C ILE A 122 -3.05 -4.27 7.07
N TYR A 123 -2.36 -3.58 6.16
CA TYR A 123 -2.52 -3.80 4.71
C TYR A 123 -2.31 -5.26 4.26
N PRO A 124 -1.34 -6.05 4.77
CA PRO A 124 -1.14 -7.42 4.32
C PRO A 124 -2.33 -8.31 4.71
N ALA A 125 -2.93 -8.05 5.88
CA ALA A 125 -4.13 -8.73 6.31
C ALA A 125 -5.33 -8.37 5.42
N MET A 126 -5.47 -7.09 5.04
CA MET A 126 -6.50 -6.68 4.08
C MET A 126 -6.31 -7.33 2.71
N ASP A 127 -5.07 -7.40 2.24
CA ASP A 127 -4.70 -8.04 0.96
C ASP A 127 -5.13 -9.51 0.95
N ALA A 128 -4.77 -10.25 1.99
CA ALA A 128 -5.18 -11.65 2.17
C ALA A 128 -6.71 -11.80 2.23
N CYS A 129 -7.41 -10.91 2.96
CA CYS A 129 -8.86 -10.89 3.02
C CYS A 129 -9.50 -10.70 1.63
N ILE A 130 -8.98 -9.78 0.82
CA ILE A 130 -9.50 -9.55 -0.54
C ILE A 130 -9.44 -10.82 -1.37
N VAL A 131 -8.31 -11.55 -1.36
CA VAL A 131 -8.18 -12.82 -2.09
C VAL A 131 -9.20 -13.85 -1.58
N MET A 132 -9.27 -14.03 -0.26
CA MET A 132 -10.18 -15.00 0.36
C MET A 132 -11.65 -14.74 0.04
N TYR A 133 -12.06 -13.47 -0.03
CA TYR A 133 -13.45 -13.08 -0.29
C TYR A 133 -13.81 -12.95 -1.77
N VAL A 134 -12.85 -12.68 -2.67
CA VAL A 134 -13.13 -12.44 -4.09
C VAL A 134 -13.04 -13.73 -4.92
N VAL A 135 -12.07 -14.60 -4.62
CA VAL A 135 -11.82 -15.81 -5.40
C VAL A 135 -12.71 -16.95 -4.93
N LYS A 136 -13.51 -17.50 -5.84
CA LYS A 136 -14.56 -18.48 -5.50
C LYS A 136 -14.02 -19.74 -4.83
N ASP A 137 -12.87 -20.22 -5.26
CA ASP A 137 -12.28 -21.45 -4.72
C ASP A 137 -11.85 -21.27 -3.26
N TYR A 138 -11.24 -20.13 -2.92
CA TYR A 138 -10.90 -19.79 -1.54
C TYR A 138 -12.14 -19.62 -0.67
N ARG A 139 -13.19 -18.95 -1.17
CA ARG A 139 -14.47 -18.86 -0.44
C ARG A 139 -15.10 -20.22 -0.18
N LYS A 140 -15.03 -21.12 -1.16
CA LYS A 140 -15.58 -22.48 -1.04
C LYS A 140 -14.80 -23.27 0.01
N ALA A 141 -13.47 -23.19 -0.02
CA ALA A 141 -12.60 -23.83 0.97
C ALA A 141 -12.86 -23.32 2.40
N MET A 142 -13.09 -22.01 2.56
CA MET A 142 -13.43 -21.41 3.86
C MET A 142 -14.74 -21.98 4.41
N LYS A 143 -15.79 -22.02 3.58
CA LYS A 143 -17.10 -22.59 3.97
C LYS A 143 -17.03 -24.09 4.28
N SER A 144 -16.24 -24.86 3.53
CA SER A 144 -16.09 -26.30 3.80
C SER A 144 -15.34 -26.56 5.11
N ASN A 145 -14.34 -25.73 5.44
CA ASN A 145 -13.64 -25.82 6.73
C ASN A 145 -14.54 -25.41 7.89
N GLU A 146 -15.36 -24.36 7.74
CA GLU A 146 -16.36 -23.98 8.75
C GLU A 146 -17.41 -25.08 8.98
N LEU A 147 -17.93 -25.73 7.92
CA LEU A 147 -18.84 -26.87 8.05
C LEU A 147 -18.17 -28.05 8.76
N THR A 148 -16.93 -28.38 8.40
CA THR A 148 -16.17 -29.47 9.03
C THR A 148 -15.93 -29.18 10.52
N PHE A 149 -15.64 -27.93 10.88
CA PHE A 149 -15.46 -27.53 12.28
C PHE A 149 -16.78 -27.55 13.07
N SER A 150 -17.89 -27.17 12.45
CA SER A 150 -19.23 -27.21 13.07
C SER A 150 -19.76 -28.63 13.28
N ILE A 151 -19.35 -29.61 12.47
CA ILE A 151 -19.74 -31.03 12.63
C ILE A 151 -18.89 -31.72 13.72
N ARG A 152 -17.71 -31.18 14.03
CA ARG A 152 -16.78 -31.73 15.02
C ARG A 152 -17.02 -31.24 16.45
N LYS A 153 -17.99 -30.34 16.64
CA LYS A 153 -18.36 -29.74 17.92
C LYS A 153 -19.72 -30.27 18.37
#